data_AF-A0A7D5MKJ1-F1
#
_entry.id   AF-A0A7D5MKJ1-F1
#
_cell.length_a   1.000
_cell.length_b   1.000
_cell.length_c   1.000
_cell.angle_alpha   90.00
_cell.angle_beta   90.00
_cell.angle_gamma   90.00
#
_symmetry.space_group_name_H-M   'P 1'
#
loop_
_entity.id
_entity.type
_entity.pdbx_description
1 polymer ?
#
loop_
_entity_poly.entity_id
_entity_poly.type
_entity_poly.pdbx_seq_one_letter_code
_entity_poly.pdbx_strand_id
1 'polypeptide(L)'
;MGPFVLTFLVVVFILLNIHMLKYFDDIIGKDLGWDVIGQLLFYFAIFNTPVALPLAVLLSSLITFGNLGEHFELTAIKSLGISLLRSLLPILGL
;
A
#
# COMPACT_ATOMS: atom_id res chain seq x y z
N MET A 1 12.07 5.49 5.43
CA MET A 1 11.34 5.61 4.15
C MET A 1 11.35 4.35 3.29
N GLY A 2 12.11 3.29 3.66
CA GLY A 2 12.35 2.11 2.80
C GLY A 2 11.12 1.34 2.34
N PRO A 3 10.46 0.52 3.20
CA PRO A 3 9.38 -0.37 2.74
C PRO A 3 8.10 0.38 2.37
N PHE A 4 7.72 1.41 3.14
CA PHE A 4 6.45 2.12 2.95
C PHE A 4 6.30 2.79 1.58
N VAL A 5 7.32 3.52 1.09
CA VAL A 5 7.22 4.20 -0.21
C VAL A 5 7.12 3.19 -1.34
N LEU A 6 7.85 2.07 -1.22
CA LEU A 6 7.88 1.01 -2.22
C LEU A 6 6.55 0.25 -2.23
N THR A 7 6.02 -0.14 -1.06
CA THR A 7 4.70 -0.78 -0.96
C THR A 7 3.60 0.16 -1.40
N PHE A 8 3.67 1.45 -1.07
CA PHE A 8 2.70 2.44 -1.52
C PHE A 8 2.65 2.56 -3.05
N LEU A 9 3.79 2.72 -3.71
CA LEU A 9 3.85 2.79 -5.17
C LEU A 9 3.33 1.50 -5.82
N VAL A 10 3.71 0.34 -5.30
CA VAL A 10 3.25 -0.96 -5.81
C VAL A 10 1.73 -1.11 -5.65
N VAL A 11 1.19 -0.76 -4.48
CA VAL A 11 -0.26 -0.85 -4.21
C VAL A 11 -1.04 0.11 -5.12
N VAL A 12 -0.61 1.37 -5.25
CA VAL A 12 -1.25 2.33 -6.18
C VAL A 12 -1.23 1.80 -7.60
N PHE A 13 -0.11 1.24 -8.06
CA PHE A 13 0.00 0.68 -9.41
C PHE A 13 -0.92 -0.53 -9.62
N ILE A 14 -0.99 -1.44 -8.64
CA ILE A 14 -1.91 -2.58 -8.69
C ILE A 14 -3.35 -2.07 -8.73
N LEU A 15 -3.74 -1.19 -7.82
CA LEU A 15 -5.09 -0.62 -7.75
C LEU A 15 -5.50 0.11 -9.03
N LEU A 16 -4.56 0.81 -9.66
CA LEU A 16 -4.78 1.46 -10.94
C LEU A 16 -5.08 0.42 -12.05
N ASN A 17 -4.33 -0.68 -12.11
CA ASN A 17 -4.54 -1.73 -13.11
C ASN A 17 -5.90 -2.43 -12.92
N ILE A 18 -6.24 -2.87 -11.70
CA ILE A 18 -7.55 -3.50 -11.45
C ILE A 18 -8.71 -2.54 -11.71
N HIS A 19 -8.58 -1.25 -11.41
CA HIS A 19 -9.60 -0.27 -11.81
C HIS A 19 -9.65 -0.05 -13.32
N MET A 20 -8.51 0.03 -13.99
CA MET A 20 -8.46 0.13 -15.45
C MET A 20 -9.15 -1.04 -16.12
N LEU A 21 -8.89 -2.29 -15.67
CA LEU A 21 -9.57 -3.47 -16.19
C LEU A 21 -11.08 -3.44 -15.92
N LYS A 22 -11.50 -2.99 -14.72
CA LYS A 22 -12.92 -2.88 -14.37
C LYS A 22 -13.68 -1.87 -15.23
N TYR A 23 -13.07 -0.71 -15.50
CA TYR A 23 -13.64 0.34 -16.32
C TYR A 23 -13.25 0.19 -17.80
N PHE A 24 -12.55 -0.88 -18.18
CA PHE A 24 -12.05 -1.09 -19.54
C PHE A 24 -13.19 -1.18 -20.53
N ASP A 25 -14.24 -1.94 -20.17
CA ASP A 25 -15.44 -2.10 -20.99
C ASP A 25 -16.23 -0.79 -21.16
N ASP A 26 -16.15 0.11 -20.18
CA ASP A 26 -16.80 1.43 -20.22
C ASP A 26 -16.03 2.46 -21.07
N ILE A 27 -14.72 2.23 -21.27
CA ILE A 27 -13.79 3.09 -22.00
C ILE A 27 -13.67 2.63 -23.46
N ILE A 28 -13.69 1.32 -23.70
CA ILE A 28 -13.71 0.75 -25.05
C ILE A 28 -14.99 1.14 -25.78
N GLY A 29 -14.84 1.56 -27.04
CA GLY A 29 -15.97 1.92 -27.90
C GLY A 29 -16.47 3.36 -27.73
N LYS A 30 -15.88 4.13 -26.82
CA LYS A 30 -15.97 5.59 -26.83
C LYS A 30 -14.69 6.09 -27.50
N ASP A 31 -14.78 6.88 -28.57
CA ASP A 31 -13.63 7.51 -29.28
C ASP A 31 -12.90 8.51 -28.36
N LEU A 32 -12.25 8.03 -27.30
CA LEU A 32 -11.47 8.85 -26.37
C LEU A 32 -10.15 9.24 -27.05
N GLY A 33 -9.92 10.56 -27.17
CA GLY A 33 -8.61 11.09 -27.51
C GLY A 33 -7.57 10.77 -26.43
N TRP A 34 -6.29 10.68 -26.83
CA TRP A 34 -5.16 10.37 -25.93
C TRP A 34 -5.06 11.31 -24.72
N ASP A 35 -5.44 12.58 -24.88
CA ASP A 35 -5.48 13.56 -23.78
C ASP A 35 -6.47 13.18 -22.68
N VAL A 36 -7.63 12.65 -23.07
CA VAL A 36 -8.69 12.23 -22.15
C VAL A 36 -8.24 10.99 -21.38
N ILE A 37 -7.54 10.06 -22.05
CA ILE A 37 -6.98 8.87 -21.41
C ILE A 37 -5.94 9.26 -20.35
N GLY A 38 -5.05 10.22 -20.66
CA GLY A 38 -4.07 10.73 -19.71
C GLY A 38 -4.71 11.37 -18.47
N GLN A 39 -5.74 12.19 -18.66
CA GLN A 39 -6.52 12.75 -17.54
C GLN A 39 -7.22 11.66 -16.72
N LEU A 40 -7.80 10.66 -17.39
CA LEU A 40 -8.49 9.56 -16.73
C LEU A 40 -7.54 8.74 -15.83
N LEU A 41 -6.34 8.43 -16.32
CA LEU A 41 -5.30 7.76 -15.55
C LEU A 41 -4.89 8.59 -14.32
N PHE A 42 -4.72 9.89 -14.47
CA PHE A 42 -4.37 10.78 -13.37
C PHE A 42 -5.49 10.86 -12.31
N TYR A 43 -6.75 10.99 -12.74
CA TYR A 43 -7.89 10.97 -11.82
C TYR A 43 -8.01 9.63 -11.10
N PHE A 44 -7.83 8.50 -11.79
CA PHE A 44 -7.82 7.19 -11.15
C PHE A 44 -6.69 7.04 -10.15
N ALA A 45 -5.48 7.55 -10.44
CA ALA A 45 -4.36 7.49 -9.49
C ALA A 45 -4.68 8.26 -8.19
N ILE A 46 -5.25 9.46 -8.31
CA ILE A 46 -5.67 10.27 -7.14
C ILE A 46 -6.78 9.55 -6.37
N PHE A 47 -7.80 9.05 -7.09
CA PHE A 47 -8.93 8.36 -6.48
C PHE A 47 -8.51 7.10 -5.70
N ASN A 48 -7.48 6.39 -6.19
CA ASN A 48 -6.97 5.19 -5.53
C ASN A 48 -6.06 5.47 -4.32
N THR A 49 -5.54 6.68 -4.20
CA THR A 49 -4.56 7.03 -3.14
C THR A 49 -5.10 6.82 -1.72
N PRO A 50 -6.33 7.25 -1.35
CA PRO A 50 -6.87 7.04 -0.01
C PRO A 50 -7.00 5.57 0.40
N VAL A 51 -7.27 4.67 -0.55
CA VAL A 51 -7.37 3.21 -0.30
C VAL A 51 -5.99 2.56 -0.30
N ALA A 52 -5.07 3.06 -1.13
CA ALA A 52 -3.70 2.58 -1.19
C ALA A 52 -2.90 2.91 0.07
N LEU A 53 -3.14 4.07 0.70
CA LEU A 53 -2.47 4.50 1.94
C LEU A 53 -2.55 3.46 3.07
N PRO A 54 -3.74 3.04 3.56
CA PRO A 54 -3.83 2.07 4.64
C PRO A 54 -3.28 0.69 4.24
N LEU A 55 -3.52 0.24 3.01
CA LEU A 55 -2.95 -1.02 2.50
C LEU A 55 -1.42 -1.00 2.49
N ALA A 56 -0.82 0.12 2.07
CA ALA A 56 0.62 0.30 2.06
C ALA A 56 1.22 0.31 3.47
N VAL A 57 0.54 0.94 4.44
CA VAL A 57 0.92 0.91 5.86
C VAL A 57 0.90 -0.52 6.40
N LEU A 58 -0.15 -1.29 6.11
CA LEU A 58 -0.28 -2.68 6.54
C LEU A 58 0.79 -3.59 5.92
N LEU A 59 1.06 -3.46 4.62
CA LEU A 59 2.09 -4.25 3.96
C LEU A 59 3.49 -3.85 4.44
N SER A 60 3.75 -2.56 4.59
CA SER A 60 5.02 -2.07 5.12
C SER A 60 5.27 -2.54 6.55
N SER A 61 4.23 -2.53 7.41
CA SER A 61 4.35 -3.05 8.77
C SER A 61 4.60 -4.55 8.75
N LEU A 62 3.87 -5.32 7.96
CA LEU A 62 4.10 -6.75 7.79
C LEU A 62 5.55 -7.07 7.39
N ILE A 63 6.10 -6.36 6.40
CA ILE A 63 7.49 -6.54 5.97
C ILE A 63 8.47 -6.15 7.08
N THR A 64 8.19 -5.05 7.80
CA THR A 64 9.07 -4.57 8.88
C THR A 64 9.09 -5.55 10.05
N PHE A 65 7.93 -6.01 10.51
CA PHE A 65 7.81 -7.01 11.58
C PHE A 65 8.29 -8.40 11.13
N GLY A 66 8.12 -8.76 9.86
CA GLY A 66 8.71 -9.96 9.27
C GLY A 66 10.23 -9.95 9.39
N ASN A 67 10.87 -8.84 8.99
CA ASN A 67 12.31 -8.68 9.09
C ASN A 67 12.82 -8.71 10.55
N LEU A 68 12.11 -8.04 11.46
CA LEU A 68 12.39 -8.12 12.91
C LEU A 68 12.24 -9.54 13.47
N GLY A 69 11.36 -10.36 12.88
CA GLY A 69 11.17 -11.76 13.24
C GLY A 69 12.30 -12.65 12.74
N GLU A 70 12.73 -12.45 11.48
CA GLU A 70 13.86 -13.17 10.86
C GLU A 70 15.17 -12.94 11.62
N HIS A 71 15.40 -11.72 12.11
CA HIS A 71 16.58 -11.38 12.90
C HIS A 71 16.45 -11.74 14.40
N PHE A 72 15.39 -12.44 14.81
CA PHE A 72 15.07 -12.77 16.22
C PHE A 72 14.95 -11.55 17.15
N GLU A 73 14.87 -10.34 16.61
CA GLU A 73 14.77 -9.10 17.39
C GLU A 73 13.43 -9.03 18.14
N LEU A 74 12.35 -9.50 17.53
CA LEU A 74 11.04 -9.64 18.23
C LEU A 74 11.11 -10.60 19.42
N THR A 75 11.85 -11.71 19.28
CA THR A 75 12.02 -12.70 20.35
C THR A 75 12.90 -12.14 21.48
N ALA A 76 13.93 -11.36 21.13
CA ALA A 76 14.78 -10.66 22.11
C ALA A 76 14.00 -9.58 22.89
N ILE A 77 13.14 -8.81 22.23
CA ILE A 77 12.28 -7.83 22.90
C ILE A 77 11.34 -8.52 23.90
N LYS A 78 10.75 -9.66 23.50
CA LYS A 78 9.87 -10.44 24.37
C LYS A 78 10.63 -11.05 25.55
N SER A 79 11.88 -11.49 25.37
CA SER A 79 12.68 -12.10 26.45
C SER A 79 13.17 -11.08 27.48
N LEU A 80 13.24 -9.79 27.12
CA LEU A 80 13.50 -8.67 28.05
C LEU A 80 12.26 -8.26 28.87
N GLY A 81 11.14 -8.98 28.75
CA GLY A 81 9.89 -8.70 29.48
C GLY A 81 9.04 -7.58 28.86
N ILE A 82 9.40 -7.08 27.68
CA ILE A 82 8.62 -6.06 26.97
C ILE A 82 7.47 -6.76 26.22
N SER A 83 6.26 -6.29 26.47
CA SER A 83 5.05 -6.75 25.78
C SER A 83 5.13 -6.50 24.27
N LEU A 84 4.86 -7.54 23.47
CA LEU A 84 4.68 -7.46 22.01
C LEU A 84 3.59 -6.46 21.59
N LEU A 85 2.55 -6.28 22.41
CA LEU A 85 1.51 -5.29 22.13
C LEU A 85 2.05 -3.86 22.19
N ARG A 86 3.11 -3.62 22.97
CA ARG A 86 3.74 -2.31 23.11
C ARG A 86 4.62 -1.97 21.91
N SER A 87 5.17 -2.96 21.20
CA SER A 87 5.90 -2.73 19.95
C SER A 87 4.97 -2.52 18.75
N LEU A 88 3.70 -2.93 18.85
CA LEU A 88 2.67 -2.75 17.81
C LEU A 88 1.94 -1.39 17.90
N LEU A 89 1.96 -0.73 19.07
CA LEU A 89 1.36 0.59 19.30
C LEU A 89 1.70 1.66 18.23
N PRO A 90 2.98 1.79 17.78
CA PRO A 90 3.38 2.83 16.82
C PRO A 90 2.68 2.73 15.46
N ILE A 91 2.18 1.54 15.08
CA ILE A 91 1.50 1.29 13.81
C ILE A 91 0.08 1.86 13.82
N LEU A 92 -0.56 1.85 14.99
CA LEU A 92 -1.94 2.31 15.17
C LEU A 92 -2.04 3.83 15.29
N GLY A 93 -0.91 4.54 15.41
CA GLY A 93 -0.86 5.99 15.54
C GLY A 93 -1.25 6.52 16.94
N LEU A 94 -1.10 5.68 17.97
CA LEU A 94 -1.39 5.98 19.39
C LEU A 94 -0.13 6.26 20.21
#